data_AF-A0A257N8D5-F1
#
_entry.id   AF-A0A257N8D5-F1
#
_cell.length_a   1.000
_cell.length_b   1.000
_cell.length_c   1.000
_cell.angle_alpha   90.00
_cell.angle_beta   90.00
_cell.angle_gamma   90.00
#
_symmetry.space_group_name_H-M   'P 1'
#
loop_
_entity.id
_entity.type
_entity.pdbx_description
1 polymer ?
#
loop_
_entity_poly.entity_id
_entity_poly.type
_entity_poly.pdbx_seq_one_letter_code
_entity_poly.pdbx_strand_id
1 'polypeptide(L)'
;ADLNQNLVPLVNNLNNTVTDTRTMVQDFTRDMRPVLISTEKTLNTATSVLLESQQTLGSVDALTAPDAPLWQSLEALRDAAQSTKDLTDYLERHPDSIIYGKE
;
A
#
# COMPACT_ATOMS: atom_id res chain seq x y z
N ALA A 1 24.26 12.46 40.62
CA ALA A 1 25.18 11.77 39.68
C ALA A 1 24.43 10.80 38.77
N ASP A 2 23.42 10.07 39.27
CA ASP A 2 22.63 9.09 38.49
C ASP A 2 21.82 9.63 37.31
N LEU A 3 21.34 10.87 37.37
CA LEU A 3 20.50 11.41 36.30
C LEU A 3 21.26 11.43 34.95
N ASN A 4 22.53 11.83 34.96
CA ASN A 4 23.34 11.90 33.75
C ASN A 4 23.72 10.50 33.21
N GLN A 5 23.84 9.51 34.10
CA GLN A 5 24.17 8.13 33.72
C GLN A 5 23.00 7.42 33.03
N ASN A 6 21.76 7.80 33.33
CA ASN A 6 20.56 7.21 32.73
C ASN A 6 20.03 8.01 31.52
N LEU A 7 20.30 9.31 31.45
CA LEU A 7 19.86 10.16 30.32
C LEU A 7 20.61 9.86 29.02
N VAL A 8 21.93 9.65 29.09
CA VAL A 8 22.74 9.40 27.88
C VAL A 8 22.31 8.09 27.16
N PRO A 9 22.17 6.94 27.85
CA PRO A 9 21.66 5.73 27.22
C PRO A 9 20.25 5.88 26.66
N LEU A 10 19.36 6.60 27.35
CA LEU A 10 17.99 6.83 26.90
C LEU A 10 17.96 7.60 25.57
N VAL A 11 18.71 8.70 25.47
CA VAL A 11 18.78 9.49 24.23
C VAL A 11 19.38 8.67 23.09
N ASN A 12 20.40 7.86 23.36
CA ASN A 12 20.98 6.98 22.36
C ASN A 12 19.98 5.93 21.86
N ASN A 13 19.23 5.31 22.79
CA ASN A 13 18.19 4.34 22.43
C ASN A 13 17.09 4.98 21.59
N LEU A 14 16.63 6.19 21.94
CA LEU A 14 15.65 6.93 21.15
C LEU A 14 16.15 7.24 19.74
N ASN A 15 17.41 7.69 19.61
CA ASN A 15 18.02 7.94 18.30
C ASN A 15 18.09 6.66 17.44
N ASN A 16 18.44 5.54 18.07
CA ASN A 16 18.45 4.24 17.38
C ASN A 16 17.05 3.83 16.93
N THR A 17 16.04 3.91 17.82
CA THR A 17 14.65 3.60 17.47
C THR A 17 14.13 4.45 16.31
N VAL A 18 14.43 5.75 16.29
CA VAL A 18 14.05 6.65 15.18
C VAL A 18 14.75 6.23 13.89
N THR A 19 16.01 5.84 13.96
CA THR A 19 16.78 5.38 12.80
C THR A 19 16.24 4.06 12.26
N ASP A 20 16.02 3.07 13.14
CA ASP A 20 15.47 1.76 12.79
C ASP A 20 14.09 1.89 12.16
N THR A 21 13.24 2.77 12.70
CA THR A 21 11.91 3.02 12.15
C THR A 21 11.98 3.63 10.76
N ARG A 22 12.88 4.60 10.54
CA ARG A 22 13.10 5.18 9.20
C ARG A 22 13.55 4.12 8.21
N THR A 23 14.49 3.26 8.59
CA THR A 23 14.96 2.15 7.75
C THR A 23 13.84 1.17 7.44
N MET A 24 13.05 0.78 8.43
CA MET A 24 11.89 -0.10 8.24
C MET A 24 10.88 0.48 7.25
N VAL A 25 10.56 1.78 7.34
CA VAL A 25 9.67 2.45 6.38
C VAL A 25 10.25 2.45 4.97
N GLN A 26 11.54 2.75 4.84
CA GLN A 26 12.21 2.75 3.53
C GLN A 26 12.20 1.36 2.89
N ASP A 27 12.49 0.32 3.66
CA ASP A 27 12.45 -1.07 3.19
C ASP A 27 11.02 -1.47 2.82
N PHE A 28 10.03 -1.17 3.67
CA PHE A 28 8.62 -1.42 3.38
C PHE A 28 8.18 -0.76 2.06
N THR A 29 8.46 0.55 1.89
CA THR A 29 8.12 1.29 0.67
C THR A 29 8.79 0.71 -0.56
N ARG A 30 10.08 0.37 -0.45
CA ARG A 30 10.85 -0.26 -1.55
C ARG A 30 10.22 -1.58 -1.97
N ASP A 31 9.86 -2.41 -1.00
CA ASP A 31 9.37 -3.77 -1.25
C ASP A 31 7.89 -3.77 -1.69
N MET A 32 7.08 -2.80 -1.27
CA MET A 32 5.68 -2.66 -1.69
C MET A 32 5.51 -2.09 -3.10
N ARG A 33 6.39 -1.19 -3.54
CA ARG A 33 6.29 -0.58 -4.88
C ARG A 33 6.14 -1.60 -6.03
N PRO A 34 6.96 -2.66 -6.15
CA PRO A 34 6.77 -3.66 -7.21
C PRO A 34 5.46 -4.45 -7.06
N VAL A 35 5.00 -4.70 -5.83
CA VAL A 35 3.72 -5.37 -5.56
C VAL A 35 2.55 -4.53 -6.09
N LEU A 36 2.55 -3.23 -5.79
CA LEU A 36 1.52 -2.29 -6.26
C LEU A 36 1.48 -2.22 -7.79
N ILE A 37 2.65 -2.10 -8.44
CA ILE A 37 2.76 -2.10 -9.92
C ILE A 37 2.21 -3.41 -10.51
N SER A 38 2.58 -4.56 -9.91
CA SER A 38 2.10 -5.86 -10.38
C SER A 38 0.59 -6.04 -10.20
N THR A 39 0.03 -5.48 -9.12
CA THR A 39 -1.40 -5.50 -8.81
C THR A 39 -2.16 -4.66 -9.82
N GLU A 40 -1.70 -3.44 -10.09
CA GLU A 40 -2.29 -2.56 -11.11
C GLU A 40 -2.30 -3.23 -12.49
N LYS A 41 -1.17 -3.82 -12.90
CA LYS A 41 -1.08 -4.55 -14.16
C LYS A 41 -2.06 -5.72 -14.23
N THR A 42 -2.14 -6.53 -13.17
CA THR A 42 -3.05 -7.67 -13.09
C THR A 42 -4.50 -7.23 -13.17
N LEU A 43 -4.89 -6.18 -12.44
CA LEU A 43 -6.24 -5.60 -12.48
C LEU A 43 -6.61 -5.09 -13.87
N ASN A 44 -5.68 -4.42 -14.55
CA ASN A 44 -5.89 -3.94 -15.91
C ASN A 44 -6.05 -5.10 -16.90
N THR A 45 -5.22 -6.14 -16.80
CA THR A 45 -5.36 -7.35 -17.62
C THR A 45 -6.70 -8.07 -17.37
N ALA A 46 -7.08 -8.26 -16.10
CA ALA A 46 -8.35 -8.88 -15.74
C ALA A 46 -9.55 -8.09 -16.32
N THR A 47 -9.50 -6.76 -16.20
CA THR A 47 -10.51 -5.86 -16.78
C THR A 47 -10.63 -6.05 -18.29
N SER A 48 -9.51 -6.05 -19.01
CA SER A 48 -9.51 -6.23 -20.48
C SER A 48 -10.06 -7.60 -20.89
N VAL A 49 -9.66 -8.67 -20.22
CA VAL A 49 -10.16 -10.03 -20.49
C VAL A 49 -11.68 -10.11 -20.28
N LEU A 50 -12.20 -9.47 -19.24
CA LEU A 50 -13.65 -9.44 -18.99
C LEU A 50 -14.41 -8.68 -20.08
N LEU A 51 -13.90 -7.53 -20.53
CA LEU A 51 -14.49 -6.78 -21.64
C LEU A 51 -14.48 -7.58 -22.95
N GLU A 52 -13.37 -8.23 -23.28
CA GLU A 52 -13.27 -9.08 -24.48
C GLU A 52 -14.21 -10.29 -24.40
N SER A 53 -14.35 -10.89 -23.21
CA SER A 53 -15.28 -12.01 -22.99
C SER A 53 -16.75 -11.59 -23.17
N GLN A 54 -17.12 -10.38 -22.73
CA GLN A 54 -18.46 -9.83 -22.93
C GLN A 54 -18.78 -9.65 -24.42
N GLN A 55 -17.80 -9.19 -25.21
CA GLN A 55 -17.95 -9.02 -26.65
C GLN A 55 -18.03 -10.35 -27.41
N THR A 56 -17.31 -11.39 -26.96
CA THR A 56 -17.18 -12.68 -27.66
C THR A 56 -18.30 -13.66 -27.32
N LEU A 57 -18.69 -13.74 -26.05
CA LEU A 57 -19.61 -14.79 -25.58
C LEU A 57 -21.09 -14.45 -25.71
N GLY A 58 -21.44 -13.24 -26.14
CA GLY A 58 -22.83 -12.86 -26.37
C GLY A 58 -23.72 -13.12 -25.15
N SER A 59 -23.60 -12.28 -24.11
CA SER A 59 -24.54 -12.22 -22.98
C SER A 59 -24.47 -13.39 -21.99
N VAL A 60 -23.30 -13.64 -21.39
CA VAL A 60 -23.29 -14.20 -20.02
C VAL A 60 -23.54 -13.02 -19.07
N ASP A 61 -24.80 -12.56 -19.03
CA ASP A 61 -25.18 -11.30 -18.34
C ASP A 61 -24.75 -11.28 -16.88
N ALA A 62 -24.87 -12.42 -16.18
CA ALA A 62 -24.61 -12.50 -14.75
C ALA A 62 -23.16 -12.24 -14.31
N LEU A 63 -22.18 -12.43 -15.21
CA LEU A 63 -20.74 -12.23 -14.90
C LEU A 63 -20.15 -10.99 -15.57
N THR A 64 -20.82 -10.46 -16.58
CA THR A 64 -20.30 -9.38 -17.42
C THR A 64 -21.04 -8.06 -17.22
N ALA A 65 -22.26 -8.08 -16.64
CA ALA A 65 -23.01 -6.86 -16.33
C ALA A 65 -22.20 -5.94 -15.38
N PRO A 66 -22.23 -4.61 -15.56
CA PRO A 66 -21.44 -3.67 -14.75
C PRO A 66 -21.66 -3.76 -13.23
N ASP A 67 -22.81 -4.26 -12.81
CA ASP A 67 -23.19 -4.48 -11.41
C ASP A 67 -22.88 -5.90 -10.90
N ALA A 68 -22.28 -6.76 -11.73
CA ALA A 68 -21.94 -8.12 -11.35
C ALA A 68 -20.94 -8.13 -10.17
N PRO A 69 -21.05 -9.07 -9.22
CA PRO A 69 -20.17 -9.15 -8.04
C PRO A 69 -18.67 -9.16 -8.38
N LEU A 70 -18.29 -9.66 -9.55
CA LEU A 70 -16.92 -9.66 -10.03
C LEU A 70 -16.38 -8.25 -10.30
N TRP A 71 -17.16 -7.39 -10.95
CA TRP A 71 -16.77 -6.00 -11.21
C TRP A 71 -16.61 -5.23 -9.90
N GLN A 72 -17.55 -5.37 -8.98
CA GLN A 72 -17.47 -4.77 -7.65
C GLN A 72 -16.22 -5.22 -6.89
N SER A 73 -15.86 -6.50 -7.00
CA SER A 73 -14.66 -7.04 -6.37
C SER A 73 -13.37 -6.48 -6.97
N LEU A 74 -13.32 -6.32 -8.30
CA LEU A 74 -12.17 -5.71 -8.99
C LEU A 74 -12.04 -4.22 -8.68
N GLU A 75 -13.15 -3.50 -8.56
CA GLU A 75 -13.17 -2.10 -8.17
C GLU A 75 -12.70 -1.93 -6.71
N ALA A 76 -13.24 -2.71 -5.77
CA ALA A 76 -12.80 -2.69 -4.38
C ALA A 76 -11.31 -3.02 -4.23
N LEU A 77 -10.80 -3.99 -5.02
CA LEU A 77 -9.37 -4.31 -5.02
C LEU A 77 -8.52 -3.18 -5.61
N ARG A 78 -9.03 -2.47 -6.64
CA ARG A 78 -8.37 -1.29 -7.21
C ARG A 78 -8.29 -0.16 -6.19
N ASP A 79 -9.37 0.11 -5.47
CA ASP A 79 -9.42 1.13 -4.42
C ASP A 79 -8.47 0.80 -3.27
N ALA A 80 -8.42 -0.47 -2.85
CA ALA A 80 -7.47 -0.92 -1.83
C ALA A 80 -6.01 -0.77 -2.28
N ALA A 81 -5.70 -1.11 -3.53
CA ALA A 81 -4.37 -0.93 -4.11
C ALA A 81 -4.00 0.56 -4.17
N GLN A 82 -4.93 1.43 -4.57
CA GLN A 82 -4.72 2.87 -4.60
C GLN A 82 -4.50 3.44 -3.19
N SER A 83 -5.33 3.06 -2.21
CA SER A 83 -5.15 3.48 -0.82
C SER A 83 -3.79 3.02 -0.25
N THR A 84 -3.34 1.82 -0.61
CA THR A 84 -2.04 1.30 -0.19
C THR A 84 -0.90 2.08 -0.85
N LYS A 85 -1.05 2.44 -2.13
CA LYS A 85 -0.11 3.31 -2.84
C LYS A 85 -0.03 4.68 -2.18
N ASP A 86 -1.15 5.31 -1.88
CA ASP A 86 -1.18 6.63 -1.27
C ASP A 86 -0.53 6.63 0.12
N LEU A 87 -0.77 5.58 0.91
CA LEU A 87 -0.08 5.36 2.18
C LEU A 87 1.43 5.20 1.98
N THR A 88 1.84 4.38 1.02
CA THR A 88 3.25 4.14 0.70
C THR A 88 3.96 5.42 0.28
N ASP A 89 3.33 6.20 -0.61
CA ASP A 89 3.83 7.49 -1.08
C ASP A 89 3.87 8.53 0.06
N TYR A 90 2.93 8.48 1.01
CA TYR A 90 2.92 9.34 2.18
C TYR A 90 4.07 9.00 3.13
N LEU A 91 4.26 7.72 3.45
CA LEU A 91 5.34 7.26 4.34
C LEU A 91 6.74 7.52 3.76
N GLU A 92 6.88 7.45 2.43
CA GLU A 92 8.14 7.82 1.75
C GLU A 92 8.49 9.30 1.95
N ARG A 93 7.47 10.18 1.96
CA ARG A 93 7.63 11.64 2.15
C ARG A 93 7.72 12.04 3.62
N HIS A 94 7.07 11.29 4.51
CA HIS A 94 6.94 11.57 5.94
C HIS A 94 7.23 10.33 6.79
N PRO A 95 8.48 9.82 6.81
CA PRO A 95 8.83 8.62 7.57
C PRO A 95 8.72 8.82 9.09
N ASP A 96 8.78 10.07 9.54
CA ASP A 96 8.62 10.52 10.92
C ASP A 96 7.17 10.37 11.43
N SER A 97 6.19 10.30 10.53
CA SER A 97 4.77 10.09 10.88
C SER A 97 4.48 8.78 11.60
N ILE A 98 5.34 7.77 11.48
CA ILE A 98 5.24 6.52 12.25
C ILE A 98 5.50 6.74 13.74
N ILE A 99 6.41 7.68 14.07
CA ILE A 99 6.79 7.96 15.45
C ILE A 99 5.93 9.07 16.04
N TYR A 100 5.69 10.13 15.28
CA TYR A 100 5.05 11.35 15.77
C TYR A 100 3.57 11.48 15.38
N GLY A 101 3.07 10.58 14.53
CA GLY A 101 1.73 10.66 13.97
C GLY A 101 1.67 11.53 12.70
N LYS A 102 0.50 11.52 12.06
CA LYS A 102 0.24 12.35 10.87
C LYS A 102 0.07 13.81 11.29
N GLU A 103 0.69 14.74 10.57
CA GLU A 103 0.33 16.17 10.62
C GLU A 103 -1.10 16.44 10.14
#